data_AF-A0A2M7KBP9-F1
#
_entry.id   AF-A0A2M7KBP9-F1
#
_cell.length_a   1.000
_cell.length_b   1.000
_cell.length_c   1.000
_cell.angle_alpha   90.00
_cell.angle_beta   90.00
_cell.angle_gamma   90.00
#
_symmetry.space_group_name_H-M   'P 1'
#
loop_
_entity.id
_entity.type
_entity.pdbx_description
1 polymer ?
#
loop_
_entity_poly.entity_id
_entity_poly.type
_entity_poly.pdbx_seq_one_letter_code
_entity_poly.pdbx_strand_id
1 'polypeptide(L)'
;MKKFFKGLLIIILIAIIGIGSFFAYIYFKNINNRDPYTLIPDDAIFVVETSNLNDGWNAISQSKMWNHLKQNPYFAALNESATSLDSLMKYNKTMDMLLSDRQLVVSAHMISATDYNFLFVVDVQKAGQASFLMGALNILSDYSISKRDYKSIEIIDMLDTKTKETLSFAFIDNLMVGSYTSALVEKAIDQKDSNYWLNNKKFQLAKKETKSSLFNFYINYKIIPDYLKCYMDESSDLVNALSQTMAYTSLKCD
;
A
#
# COMPACT_ATOMS: atom_id res chain seq x y z
N MET A 1 22.95 -16.50 -56.84
CA MET A 1 23.52 -16.11 -55.52
C MET A 1 22.79 -14.94 -54.83
N LYS A 2 22.62 -13.75 -55.44
CA LYS A 2 21.96 -12.59 -54.78
C LYS A 2 20.50 -12.82 -54.32
N LYS A 3 19.70 -13.60 -55.07
CA LYS A 3 18.30 -13.92 -54.70
C LYS A 3 18.20 -14.88 -53.50
N PHE A 4 19.13 -15.83 -53.41
CA PHE A 4 19.23 -16.76 -52.27
C PHE A 4 19.64 -16.03 -50.98
N PHE A 5 20.63 -15.13 -51.07
CA PHE A 5 21.07 -14.31 -49.95
C PHE A 5 19.97 -13.36 -49.44
N LYS A 6 19.16 -12.78 -50.34
CA LYS A 6 18.00 -11.97 -49.96
C LYS A 6 16.93 -12.79 -49.24
N GLY A 7 16.64 -14.02 -49.70
CA GLY A 7 15.70 -14.92 -49.04
C GLY A 7 16.17 -15.33 -47.63
N LEU A 8 17.45 -15.65 -47.48
CA LEU A 8 18.07 -15.96 -46.18
C LEU A 8 17.95 -14.78 -45.21
N LEU A 9 18.22 -13.56 -45.68
CA LEU A 9 18.18 -12.34 -44.85
C LEU A 9 16.75 -12.04 -44.37
N ILE A 10 15.73 -12.26 -45.21
CA ILE A 10 14.32 -12.12 -44.82
C ILE A 10 13.94 -13.15 -43.75
N ILE A 11 14.40 -14.40 -43.87
CA ILE A 11 14.13 -15.45 -42.88
C ILE A 11 14.77 -15.10 -41.53
N ILE A 12 16.01 -14.60 -41.53
CA ILE A 12 16.70 -14.15 -40.32
C ILE A 12 15.96 -12.98 -39.67
N LEU A 13 15.48 -12.01 -40.47
CA LEU A 13 14.72 -10.87 -39.95
C LEU A 13 13.42 -11.32 -39.28
N ILE A 14 12.68 -12.24 -39.90
CA ILE A 14 11.45 -12.81 -39.33
C ILE A 14 11.76 -13.56 -38.04
N ALA A 15 12.86 -14.32 -37.98
CA ALA A 15 13.27 -15.01 -36.77
C ALA A 15 13.63 -14.03 -35.63
N ILE A 16 14.34 -12.93 -35.91
CA ILE A 16 14.66 -11.89 -34.93
C ILE A 16 13.39 -11.21 -34.41
N ILE A 17 12.45 -10.89 -35.30
CA ILE A 17 11.16 -10.30 -34.90
C ILE A 17 10.37 -11.29 -34.04
N GLY A 18 10.29 -12.56 -34.44
CA GLY A 18 9.59 -13.60 -33.67
C GLY A 18 10.17 -13.81 -32.28
N ILE A 19 11.51 -13.89 -32.18
CA ILE A 19 12.22 -13.99 -30.90
C ILE A 19 11.99 -12.72 -30.07
N GLY A 20 12.13 -11.54 -30.66
CA GLY A 20 11.89 -10.26 -29.99
C GLY A 20 10.46 -10.13 -29.46
N SER A 21 9.46 -10.50 -30.26
CA SER A 21 8.05 -10.53 -29.84
C SER A 21 7.79 -11.56 -28.75
N PHE A 22 8.43 -12.72 -28.79
CA PHE A 22 8.33 -13.73 -27.73
C PHE A 22 8.93 -13.25 -26.41
N PHE A 23 10.13 -12.65 -26.44
CA PHE A 23 10.75 -12.05 -25.26
C PHE A 23 9.94 -10.86 -24.73
N ALA A 24 9.44 -9.99 -25.62
CA ALA A 24 8.52 -8.92 -25.23
C ALA A 24 7.25 -9.50 -24.59
N TYR A 25 6.65 -10.54 -25.17
CA TYR A 25 5.48 -11.21 -24.60
C TYR A 25 5.75 -11.77 -23.21
N ILE A 26 6.89 -12.45 -22.98
CA ILE A 26 7.26 -12.96 -21.65
C ILE A 26 7.53 -11.81 -20.66
N TYR A 27 8.20 -10.74 -21.10
CA TYR A 27 8.48 -9.57 -20.27
C TYR A 27 7.20 -8.84 -19.86
N PHE A 28 6.27 -8.62 -20.79
CA PHE A 28 4.99 -7.96 -20.55
C PHE A 28 3.96 -8.88 -19.84
N LYS A 29 3.98 -10.19 -20.08
CA LYS A 29 3.10 -11.16 -19.39
C LYS A 29 3.51 -11.42 -17.94
N ASN A 30 4.80 -11.27 -17.61
CA ASN A 30 5.28 -11.28 -16.23
C ASN A 30 4.98 -9.97 -15.47
N ILE A 31 4.17 -9.07 -16.06
CA ILE A 31 3.48 -7.98 -15.36
C ILE A 31 2.13 -8.53 -14.86
N ASN A 32 2.17 -9.60 -14.05
CA ASN A 32 1.03 -9.90 -13.20
C ASN A 32 1.04 -8.83 -12.11
N ASN A 33 0.13 -7.86 -12.19
CA ASN A 33 -0.09 -6.94 -11.09
C ASN A 33 -0.75 -7.72 -9.95
N ARG A 34 0.03 -7.95 -8.91
CA ARG A 34 -0.43 -8.49 -7.64
C ARG A 34 -1.44 -7.50 -7.06
N ASP A 35 -2.58 -8.02 -6.62
CA ASP A 35 -3.59 -7.24 -5.91
C ASP A 35 -3.01 -6.80 -4.54
N PRO A 36 -3.05 -5.50 -4.17
CA PRO A 36 -2.61 -5.01 -2.87
C PRO A 36 -3.17 -5.79 -1.66
N TYR A 37 -4.40 -6.31 -1.77
CA TYR A 37 -5.03 -7.11 -0.72
C TYR A 37 -4.30 -8.43 -0.41
N THR A 38 -3.44 -8.92 -1.31
CA THR A 38 -2.63 -10.12 -1.03
C THR A 38 -1.58 -9.89 0.06
N LEU A 39 -1.18 -8.64 0.31
CA LEU A 39 -0.19 -8.27 1.32
C LEU A 39 -0.80 -7.76 2.63
N ILE A 40 -2.12 -7.60 2.70
CA ILE A 40 -2.79 -7.13 3.92
C ILE A 40 -2.96 -8.33 4.87
N PRO A 41 -2.36 -8.33 6.07
CA PRO A 41 -2.56 -9.39 7.06
C PRO A 41 -4.04 -9.61 7.38
N ASP A 42 -4.41 -10.83 7.74
CA ASP A 42 -5.81 -11.23 7.97
C ASP A 42 -6.42 -10.67 9.28
N ASP A 43 -5.57 -10.10 10.13
CA ASP A 43 -5.92 -9.44 11.40
C ASP A 43 -6.13 -7.92 11.27
N ALA A 44 -6.41 -7.40 10.06
CA ALA A 44 -6.73 -5.99 9.88
C ALA A 44 -8.03 -5.60 10.61
N ILE A 45 -7.94 -4.57 11.47
CA ILE A 45 -9.04 -3.92 12.18
C ILE A 45 -9.96 -3.21 11.19
N PHE A 46 -9.35 -2.37 10.34
CA PHE A 46 -10.00 -1.72 9.21
C PHE A 46 -9.03 -1.54 8.06
N VAL A 47 -9.58 -1.40 6.86
CA VAL A 47 -8.83 -1.19 5.61
C VAL A 47 -9.41 0.04 4.91
N VAL A 48 -8.54 0.94 4.49
CA VAL A 48 -8.87 2.10 3.66
C VAL A 48 -8.22 1.90 2.31
N GLU A 49 -8.99 1.93 1.23
CA GLU A 49 -8.43 1.87 -0.12
C GLU A 49 -8.77 3.15 -0.88
N THR A 50 -7.82 3.58 -1.71
CA THR A 50 -8.07 4.56 -2.77
C THR A 50 -7.46 4.05 -4.06
N SER A 51 -8.17 4.24 -5.17
CA SER A 51 -7.67 3.93 -6.51
C SER A 51 -6.72 4.99 -7.05
N ASN A 52 -6.76 6.20 -6.50
CA ASN A 52 -5.86 7.29 -6.87
C ASN A 52 -5.43 8.06 -5.63
N LEU A 53 -4.20 7.79 -5.17
CA LEU A 53 -3.63 8.42 -3.99
C LEU A 53 -3.60 9.96 -4.10
N ASN A 54 -3.31 10.50 -5.28
CA ASN A 54 -3.25 11.95 -5.47
C ASN A 54 -4.64 12.59 -5.32
N ASP A 55 -5.64 12.05 -6.01
CA ASP A 55 -7.03 12.53 -5.90
C ASP A 55 -7.56 12.37 -4.48
N GLY A 56 -7.29 11.23 -3.85
CA GLY A 56 -7.68 10.96 -2.48
C GLY A 56 -7.08 11.96 -1.49
N TRP A 57 -5.78 12.21 -1.58
CA TRP A 57 -5.14 13.21 -0.72
C TRP A 57 -5.65 14.62 -0.98
N ASN A 58 -5.81 15.00 -2.24
CA ASN A 58 -6.35 16.31 -2.60
C ASN A 58 -7.77 16.50 -2.04
N ALA A 59 -8.63 15.48 -2.11
CA ALA A 59 -9.97 15.52 -1.55
C ALA A 59 -9.95 15.65 -0.01
N ILE A 60 -9.13 14.86 0.69
CA ILE A 60 -9.00 14.93 2.16
C ILE A 60 -8.47 16.29 2.58
N SER A 61 -7.33 16.72 2.02
CA SER A 61 -6.63 17.94 2.42
C SER A 61 -7.45 19.22 2.18
N GLN A 62 -8.35 19.19 1.19
CA GLN A 62 -9.26 20.30 0.88
C GLN A 62 -10.61 20.21 1.61
N SER A 63 -10.91 19.10 2.29
CA SER A 63 -12.20 18.88 2.94
C SER A 63 -12.44 19.83 4.12
N LYS A 64 -13.72 20.15 4.37
CA LYS A 64 -14.14 20.92 5.55
C LYS A 64 -13.76 20.20 6.85
N MET A 65 -13.87 18.88 6.88
CA MET A 65 -13.48 18.05 8.02
C MET A 65 -12.00 18.23 8.36
N TRP A 66 -11.12 18.13 7.37
CA TRP A 66 -9.69 18.35 7.56
C TRP A 66 -9.39 19.77 8.03
N ASN A 67 -10.07 20.77 7.47
CA ASN A 67 -9.94 22.17 7.91
C ASN A 67 -10.37 22.37 9.38
N HIS A 68 -11.37 21.63 9.87
CA HIS A 68 -11.75 21.65 11.28
C HIS A 68 -10.75 20.89 12.18
N LEU A 69 -10.24 19.73 11.73
CA LEU A 69 -9.25 18.96 12.50
C LEU A 69 -7.97 19.77 12.71
N LYS A 70 -7.49 20.49 11.68
CA LYS A 70 -6.30 21.36 11.76
C LYS A 70 -6.41 22.49 12.78
N GLN A 71 -7.62 22.92 13.14
CA GLN A 71 -7.83 24.01 14.11
C GLN A 71 -7.69 23.54 15.56
N ASN A 72 -7.67 22.21 15.79
CA ASN A 72 -7.60 21.65 17.13
C ASN A 72 -6.14 21.35 17.53
N PRO A 73 -5.65 21.89 18.67
CA PRO A 73 -4.29 21.66 19.17
C PRO A 73 -3.91 20.18 19.32
N TYR A 74 -4.88 19.30 19.63
CA TYR A 74 -4.65 17.86 19.73
C TYR A 74 -4.20 17.22 18.40
N PHE A 75 -4.48 17.86 17.28
CA PHE A 75 -4.13 17.38 15.93
C PHE A 75 -3.01 18.19 15.29
N ALA A 76 -2.28 19.03 16.05
CA ALA A 76 -1.23 19.89 15.53
C ALA A 76 -0.08 19.11 14.87
N ALA A 77 0.35 17.99 15.47
CA ALA A 77 1.37 17.11 14.89
C ALA A 77 0.92 16.49 13.56
N LEU A 78 -0.36 16.10 13.46
CA LEU A 78 -0.95 15.56 12.23
C LEU A 78 -1.01 16.63 11.12
N ASN A 79 -1.21 17.89 11.48
CA ASN A 79 -1.20 19.00 10.53
C ASN A 79 0.21 19.27 9.97
N GLU A 80 1.26 19.18 10.80
CA GLU A 80 2.65 19.36 10.36
C GLU A 80 3.08 18.25 9.40
N SER A 81 2.82 16.98 9.76
CA SER A 81 3.10 15.83 8.90
C SER A 81 2.33 15.90 7.56
N ALA A 82 1.06 16.31 7.60
CA ALA A 82 0.25 16.48 6.39
C ALA A 82 0.74 17.63 5.49
N THR A 83 1.16 18.75 6.08
CA THR A 83 1.72 19.89 5.32
C THR A 83 3.06 19.52 4.67
N SER A 84 3.87 18.75 5.39
CA SER A 84 5.12 18.18 4.85
C SER A 84 4.84 17.25 3.67
N LEU A 85 3.88 16.33 3.81
CA LEU A 85 3.46 15.42 2.74
C LEU A 85 2.94 16.17 1.49
N ASP A 86 2.12 17.21 1.69
CA ASP A 86 1.63 18.07 0.60
C ASP A 86 2.78 18.78 -0.13
N SER A 87 3.79 19.25 0.61
CA SER A 87 4.99 19.86 0.03
C SER A 87 5.82 18.84 -0.77
N LEU A 88 6.02 17.63 -0.25
CA LEU A 88 6.79 16.58 -0.93
C LEU A 88 6.13 16.15 -2.24
N MET A 89 4.81 16.06 -2.28
CA MET A 89 4.08 15.71 -3.51
C MET A 89 4.10 16.84 -4.54
N LYS A 90 3.93 18.10 -4.12
CA LYS A 90 3.90 19.25 -5.05
C LYS A 90 5.26 19.62 -5.64
N TYR A 91 6.34 19.48 -4.87
CA TYR A 91 7.67 19.93 -5.29
C TYR A 91 8.55 18.84 -5.90
N ASN A 92 8.19 17.56 -5.76
CA ASN A 92 8.97 16.45 -6.31
C ASN A 92 8.21 15.75 -7.43
N LYS A 93 8.49 16.11 -8.69
CA LYS A 93 7.91 15.45 -9.89
C LYS A 93 8.08 13.93 -9.90
N THR A 94 9.15 13.42 -9.28
CA THR A 94 9.38 11.98 -9.15
C THR A 94 8.37 11.36 -8.19
N MET A 95 8.07 12.04 -7.08
CA MET A 95 7.09 11.56 -6.10
C MET A 95 5.66 11.69 -6.64
N ASP A 96 5.36 12.77 -7.35
CA ASP A 96 4.10 12.94 -8.07
C ASP A 96 3.86 11.82 -9.10
N MET A 97 4.86 11.46 -9.92
CA MET A 97 4.76 10.32 -10.86
C MET A 97 4.65 8.95 -10.18
N LEU A 98 5.22 8.81 -8.97
CA LEU A 98 5.18 7.56 -8.21
C LEU A 98 3.85 7.33 -7.50
N LEU A 99 3.15 8.40 -7.13
CA LEU A 99 1.92 8.36 -6.34
C LEU A 99 0.67 8.64 -7.20
N SER A 100 0.81 9.27 -8.37
CA SER A 100 -0.30 9.52 -9.29
C SER A 100 -0.83 8.23 -9.93
N ASP A 101 -2.15 8.09 -9.95
CA ASP A 101 -2.87 6.95 -10.52
C ASP A 101 -2.43 5.60 -9.94
N ARG A 102 -2.02 5.58 -8.67
CA ARG A 102 -1.66 4.37 -7.94
C ARG A 102 -2.69 4.04 -6.88
N GLN A 103 -3.01 2.75 -6.82
CA GLN A 103 -3.81 2.22 -5.74
C GLN A 103 -2.99 2.22 -4.44
N LEU A 104 -3.55 2.82 -3.40
CA LEU A 104 -3.05 2.70 -2.03
C LEU A 104 -4.08 1.93 -1.21
N VAL A 105 -3.61 0.96 -0.44
CA VAL A 105 -4.38 0.28 0.60
C VAL A 105 -3.66 0.49 1.93
N VAL A 106 -4.36 1.08 2.89
CA VAL A 106 -3.91 1.27 4.27
C VAL A 106 -4.70 0.33 5.16
N SER A 107 -4.03 -0.35 6.08
CA SER A 107 -4.67 -1.27 7.01
C SER A 107 -4.16 -1.04 8.43
N ALA A 108 -5.06 -1.09 9.40
CA ALA A 108 -4.72 -0.95 10.82
C ALA A 108 -4.68 -2.32 11.49
N HIS A 109 -3.66 -2.56 12.32
CA HIS A 109 -3.41 -3.85 12.96
C HIS A 109 -3.02 -3.66 14.42
N MET A 110 -3.54 -4.52 15.30
CA MET A 110 -3.10 -4.55 16.70
C MET A 110 -1.64 -4.98 16.77
N ILE A 111 -0.81 -4.22 17.48
CA ILE A 111 0.61 -4.53 17.73
C ILE A 111 0.86 -4.92 19.19
N SER A 112 -0.05 -4.55 20.08
CA SER A 112 -0.12 -5.01 21.46
C SER A 112 -1.58 -5.12 21.91
N ALA A 113 -1.83 -5.37 23.20
CA ALA A 113 -3.19 -5.41 23.74
C ALA A 113 -3.90 -4.05 23.74
N THR A 114 -3.13 -2.95 23.73
CA THR A 114 -3.64 -1.57 23.89
C THR A 114 -3.03 -0.62 22.87
N ASP A 115 -2.40 -1.15 21.82
CA ASP A 115 -1.74 -0.35 20.80
C ASP A 115 -1.88 -1.00 19.42
N TYR A 116 -1.97 -0.16 18.40
CA TYR A 116 -2.17 -0.55 17.01
C TYR A 116 -1.34 0.34 16.10
N ASN A 117 -0.99 -0.17 14.92
CA ASN A 117 -0.23 0.58 13.95
C ASN A 117 -0.71 0.28 12.53
N PHE A 118 -0.17 1.01 11.56
CA PHE A 118 -0.61 0.98 10.18
C PHE A 118 0.37 0.25 9.27
N LEU A 119 -0.17 -0.47 8.31
CA LEU A 119 0.53 -1.03 7.17
C LEU A 119 0.02 -0.32 5.90
N PHE A 120 0.96 0.09 5.06
CA PHE A 120 0.70 0.77 3.79
C PHE A 120 1.12 -0.15 2.65
N VAL A 121 0.24 -0.34 1.67
CA VAL A 121 0.53 -1.11 0.45
C VAL A 121 0.22 -0.23 -0.76
N VAL A 122 1.25 0.12 -1.52
CA VAL A 122 1.15 0.96 -2.72
C VAL A 122 1.50 0.13 -3.94
N ASP A 123 0.68 0.19 -4.99
CA ASP A 123 1.09 -0.31 -6.30
C ASP A 123 2.06 0.69 -6.94
N VAL A 124 3.36 0.44 -6.86
CA VAL A 124 4.39 1.32 -7.44
C VAL A 124 4.74 0.95 -8.88
N GLN A 125 4.23 -0.19 -9.39
CA GLN A 125 4.65 -0.83 -10.64
C GLN A 125 6.16 -1.15 -10.68
N LYS A 126 6.56 -2.12 -11.50
CA LYS A 126 7.99 -2.51 -11.60
C LYS A 126 8.90 -1.34 -12.03
N ALA A 127 8.41 -0.49 -12.93
CA ALA A 127 9.16 0.70 -13.37
C ALA A 127 9.30 1.76 -12.27
N GLY A 128 8.36 1.83 -11.32
CA GLY A 128 8.39 2.81 -10.24
C GLY A 128 9.32 2.46 -9.07
N GLN A 129 9.70 1.20 -8.90
CA GLN A 129 10.54 0.78 -7.77
C GLN A 129 11.92 1.46 -7.77
N ALA A 130 12.57 1.53 -8.94
CA ALA A 130 13.87 2.19 -9.06
C ALA A 130 13.77 3.69 -8.79
N SER A 131 12.74 4.37 -9.30
CA SER A 131 12.49 5.79 -9.02
C SER A 131 12.12 6.03 -7.57
N PHE A 132 11.41 5.11 -6.91
CA PHE A 132 11.10 5.21 -5.48
C PHE A 132 12.37 5.14 -4.65
N LEU A 133 13.22 4.15 -4.92
CA LEU A 133 14.52 4.02 -4.26
C LEU A 133 15.36 5.28 -4.48
N MET A 134 15.45 5.78 -5.72
CA MET A 134 16.16 7.04 -6.01
C MET A 134 15.54 8.25 -5.29
N GLY A 135 14.21 8.30 -5.14
CA GLY A 135 13.51 9.31 -4.36
C GLY A 135 13.88 9.26 -2.87
N ALA A 136 13.92 8.05 -2.30
CA ALA A 136 14.39 7.82 -0.93
C ALA A 136 15.86 8.23 -0.75
N LEU A 137 16.71 8.01 -1.77
CA LEU A 137 18.11 8.46 -1.74
C LEU A 137 18.24 9.99 -1.57
N ASN A 138 17.31 10.78 -2.11
CA ASN A 138 17.34 12.24 -1.95
C ASN A 138 16.97 12.73 -0.55
N ILE A 139 16.31 11.89 0.25
CA ILE A 139 15.88 12.19 1.63
C ILE A 139 16.96 11.72 2.65
N LEU A 140 18.03 11.08 2.19
CA LEU A 140 19.03 10.40 3.01
C LEU A 140 19.82 11.25 4.01
N SER A 141 19.86 12.57 3.88
CA SER A 141 20.65 13.39 4.82
C SER A 141 20.19 13.23 6.26
N ASP A 142 18.90 12.94 6.46
CA ASP A 142 18.28 12.78 7.77
C ASP A 142 18.03 11.30 8.16
N TYR A 143 18.35 10.33 7.30
CA TYR A 143 17.99 8.91 7.49
C TYR A 143 19.20 7.97 7.39
N SER A 144 19.28 7.00 8.30
CA SER A 144 20.20 5.86 8.20
C SER A 144 19.48 4.66 7.57
N ILE A 145 20.03 4.11 6.49
CA ILE A 145 19.47 2.94 5.81
C ILE A 145 20.20 1.67 6.24
N SER A 146 19.43 0.64 6.57
CA SER A 146 19.91 -0.73 6.67
C SER A 146 19.02 -1.67 5.85
N LYS A 147 19.55 -2.86 5.56
CA LYS A 147 18.88 -3.89 4.77
C LYS A 147 18.99 -5.22 5.48
N ARG A 148 17.95 -6.02 5.39
CA ARG A 148 17.92 -7.38 5.93
C ARG A 148 17.00 -8.26 5.11
N ASP A 149 17.33 -9.54 5.06
CA ASP A 149 16.50 -10.54 4.38
C ASP A 149 15.47 -11.14 5.33
N TYR A 150 14.22 -11.25 4.88
CA TYR A 150 13.17 -12.01 5.54
C TYR A 150 12.46 -12.89 4.51
N LYS A 151 12.57 -14.22 4.66
CA LYS A 151 12.00 -15.20 3.71
C LYS A 151 12.32 -14.91 2.24
N SER A 152 13.59 -14.57 1.96
CA SER A 152 14.10 -14.22 0.62
C SER A 152 13.51 -12.95 0.01
N ILE A 153 12.94 -12.08 0.84
CA ILE A 153 12.51 -10.73 0.48
C ILE A 153 13.38 -9.74 1.26
N GLU A 154 14.01 -8.80 0.54
CA GLU A 154 14.80 -7.73 1.14
C GLU A 154 13.86 -6.71 1.79
N ILE A 155 14.01 -6.51 3.10
CA ILE A 155 13.39 -5.41 3.85
C ILE A 155 14.43 -4.30 3.99
N ILE A 156 14.02 -3.09 3.66
CA ILE A 156 14.80 -1.86 3.81
C ILE A 156 14.26 -1.12 5.02
N ASP A 157 15.13 -0.83 5.98
CA ASP A 157 14.82 -0.09 7.19
C ASP A 157 15.43 1.31 7.10
N MET A 158 14.59 2.33 7.12
CA MET A 158 14.96 3.76 7.13
C MET A 158 14.77 4.33 8.54
N LEU A 159 15.88 4.49 9.27
CA LEU A 159 15.90 5.08 10.61
C LEU A 159 16.06 6.61 10.51
N ASP A 160 15.06 7.36 10.95
CA ASP A 160 15.15 8.81 11.08
C ASP A 160 16.15 9.15 12.19
N THR A 161 17.19 9.90 11.84
CA THR A 161 18.28 10.23 12.78
C THR A 161 17.85 11.21 13.88
N LYS A 162 16.77 11.97 13.66
CA LYS A 162 16.21 12.95 14.60
C LYS A 162 15.17 12.32 15.52
N THR A 163 14.15 11.67 14.97
CA THR A 163 13.04 11.10 15.75
C THR A 163 13.36 9.72 16.33
N LYS A 164 14.35 9.02 15.75
CA LYS A 164 14.68 7.61 16.03
C LYS A 164 13.58 6.63 15.63
N GLU A 165 12.59 7.06 14.86
CA GLU A 165 11.59 6.18 14.28
C GLU A 165 12.15 5.47 13.05
N THR A 166 11.73 4.22 12.84
CA THR A 166 12.17 3.41 11.70
C THR A 166 10.98 3.11 10.81
N LEU A 167 11.06 3.52 9.54
CA LEU A 167 10.16 3.07 8.49
C LEU A 167 10.77 1.83 7.83
N SER A 168 10.11 0.68 8.00
CA SER A 168 10.46 -0.56 7.29
C SER A 168 9.61 -0.69 6.03
N PHE A 169 10.21 -1.10 4.91
CA PHE A 169 9.45 -1.42 3.70
C PHE A 169 10.12 -2.49 2.84
N ALA A 170 9.33 -3.13 1.97
CA ALA A 170 9.79 -4.14 1.03
C ALA A 170 9.05 -4.01 -0.31
N PHE A 171 9.68 -4.50 -1.38
CA PHE A 171 9.06 -4.61 -2.70
C PHE A 171 8.72 -6.07 -3.01
N ILE A 172 7.46 -6.31 -3.40
CA ILE A 172 6.95 -7.63 -3.75
C ILE A 172 6.14 -7.48 -5.05
N ASP A 173 6.66 -8.03 -6.15
CA ASP A 173 6.10 -7.89 -7.50
C ASP A 173 5.99 -6.43 -7.96
N ASN A 174 4.79 -5.86 -8.06
CA ASN A 174 4.50 -4.46 -8.37
C ASN A 174 4.23 -3.61 -7.12
N LEU A 175 4.16 -4.23 -5.94
CA LEU A 175 3.76 -3.58 -4.71
C LEU A 175 4.96 -3.16 -3.87
N MET A 176 4.81 -2.01 -3.22
CA MET A 176 5.60 -1.61 -2.08
C MET A 176 4.75 -1.75 -0.83
N VAL A 177 5.25 -2.47 0.17
CA VAL A 177 4.61 -2.59 1.48
C VAL A 177 5.50 -1.98 2.54
N GLY A 178 4.95 -1.15 3.43
CA GLY A 178 5.72 -0.48 4.47
C GLY A 178 4.94 -0.18 5.75
N SER A 179 5.66 -0.02 6.85
CA SER A 179 5.12 0.32 8.17
C SER A 179 6.22 0.86 9.08
N TYR A 180 5.85 1.71 10.04
CA TYR A 180 6.71 2.08 11.17
C TYR A 180 6.85 0.95 12.21
N THR A 181 6.06 -0.13 12.06
CA THR A 181 6.24 -1.38 12.81
C THR A 181 6.78 -2.46 11.88
N SER A 182 8.07 -2.74 12.01
CA SER A 182 8.80 -3.76 11.24
C SER A 182 8.09 -5.13 11.19
N ALA A 183 7.53 -5.58 12.31
CA ALA A 183 6.79 -6.85 12.39
C ALA A 183 5.53 -6.88 11.49
N LEU A 184 4.92 -5.74 11.17
CA LEU A 184 3.78 -5.69 10.25
C LEU A 184 4.22 -5.93 8.79
N VAL A 185 5.42 -5.49 8.40
CA VAL A 185 6.00 -5.79 7.08
C VAL A 185 6.28 -7.30 6.96
N GLU A 186 6.79 -7.91 8.02
CA GLU A 186 6.99 -9.37 8.07
C GLU A 186 5.66 -10.13 7.99
N LYS A 187 4.62 -9.71 8.73
CA LYS A 187 3.27 -10.28 8.61
C LYS A 187 2.73 -10.16 7.18
N ALA A 188 2.96 -9.04 6.50
CA ALA A 188 2.54 -8.85 5.12
C ALA A 188 3.26 -9.81 4.15
N ILE A 189 4.56 -10.03 4.38
CA ILE A 189 5.36 -11.02 3.64
C ILE A 189 4.82 -12.44 3.88
N ASP A 190 4.46 -12.78 5.12
CA ASP A 190 3.90 -14.08 5.47
C ASP A 190 2.54 -14.33 4.82
N GLN A 191 1.76 -13.27 4.69
CA GLN A 191 0.42 -13.31 4.13
C GLN A 191 0.39 -13.46 2.61
N LYS A 192 1.49 -13.13 1.92
CA LYS A 192 1.52 -12.86 0.47
C LYS A 192 0.89 -13.94 -0.41
N ASP A 193 0.96 -15.22 -0.04
CA ASP A 193 0.45 -16.33 -0.86
C ASP A 193 -0.85 -16.96 -0.31
N SER A 194 -1.38 -16.45 0.80
CA SER A 194 -2.59 -16.98 1.45
C SER A 194 -3.88 -16.74 0.66
N ASN A 195 -3.94 -15.64 -0.11
CA ASN A 195 -5.14 -15.14 -0.78
C ASN A 195 -6.36 -14.98 0.15
N TYR A 196 -6.16 -14.73 1.46
CA TYR A 196 -7.23 -14.64 2.46
C TYR A 196 -8.35 -13.67 2.03
N TRP A 197 -7.99 -12.43 1.73
CA TRP A 197 -8.97 -11.38 1.39
C TRP A 197 -9.70 -11.68 0.08
N LEU A 198 -9.00 -12.24 -0.92
CA LEU A 198 -9.58 -12.64 -2.19
C LEU A 198 -10.59 -13.79 -2.03
N ASN A 199 -10.33 -14.70 -1.10
CA ASN A 199 -11.19 -15.86 -0.82
C ASN A 199 -12.28 -15.57 0.24
N ASN A 200 -12.18 -14.47 0.98
CA ASN A 200 -13.14 -14.09 2.01
C ASN A 200 -14.44 -13.56 1.40
N LYS A 201 -15.42 -14.45 1.21
CA LYS A 201 -16.72 -14.12 0.59
C LYS A 201 -17.43 -12.94 1.26
N LYS A 202 -17.37 -12.83 2.60
CA LYS A 202 -18.05 -11.75 3.34
C LYS A 202 -17.39 -10.39 3.02
N PHE A 203 -16.07 -10.35 3.00
CA PHE A 203 -15.33 -9.16 2.59
C PHE A 203 -15.58 -8.81 1.12
N GLN A 204 -15.53 -9.79 0.22
CA GLN A 204 -15.78 -9.57 -1.21
C GLN A 204 -17.18 -9.03 -1.48
N LEU A 205 -18.19 -9.45 -0.72
CA LEU A 205 -19.53 -8.85 -0.78
C LEU A 205 -19.51 -7.37 -0.36
N ALA A 206 -18.91 -7.04 0.78
CA ALA A 206 -18.79 -5.65 1.25
C ALA A 206 -18.03 -4.76 0.24
N LYS A 207 -16.93 -5.25 -0.32
CA LYS A 207 -16.15 -4.60 -1.38
C LYS A 207 -16.96 -4.39 -2.66
N LYS A 208 -17.78 -5.37 -3.06
CA LYS A 208 -18.61 -5.25 -4.28
C LYS A 208 -19.68 -4.15 -4.16
N GLU A 209 -20.30 -4.01 -3.00
CA GLU A 209 -21.33 -3.00 -2.73
C GLU A 209 -20.75 -1.57 -2.60
N THR A 210 -19.43 -1.47 -2.45
CA THR A 210 -18.72 -0.22 -2.14
C THR A 210 -17.79 0.16 -3.28
N LYS A 211 -18.27 1.09 -4.10
CA LYS A 211 -17.50 1.75 -5.16
C LYS A 211 -17.66 3.26 -5.01
N SER A 212 -16.82 3.86 -4.17
CA SER A 212 -16.56 5.30 -4.16
C SER A 212 -15.55 5.64 -5.26
N SER A 213 -15.59 6.88 -5.75
CA SER A 213 -14.54 7.41 -6.63
C SER A 213 -13.28 7.85 -5.89
N LEU A 214 -13.34 8.03 -4.57
CA LEU A 214 -12.23 8.59 -3.78
C LEU A 214 -11.67 7.58 -2.77
N PHE A 215 -12.47 7.16 -1.76
CA PHE A 215 -12.05 6.18 -0.77
C PHE A 215 -13.15 5.17 -0.44
N ASN A 216 -12.75 3.90 -0.30
CA ASN A 216 -13.57 2.89 0.33
C ASN A 216 -12.97 2.53 1.69
N PHE A 217 -13.82 2.51 2.72
CA PHE A 217 -13.44 2.17 4.08
C PHE A 217 -14.12 0.88 4.51
N TYR A 218 -13.37 -0.08 5.01
CA TYR A 218 -13.84 -1.41 5.39
C TYR A 218 -13.53 -1.68 6.86
N ILE A 219 -14.52 -2.06 7.65
CA ILE A 219 -14.37 -2.37 9.08
C ILE A 219 -14.49 -3.87 9.28
N ASN A 220 -13.55 -4.48 10.00
CA ASN A 220 -13.61 -5.88 10.43
C ASN A 220 -14.14 -5.99 11.87
N TYR A 221 -15.43 -6.30 12.01
CA TYR A 221 -16.09 -6.31 13.33
C TYR A 221 -15.55 -7.37 14.28
N LYS A 222 -14.91 -8.42 13.75
CA LYS A 222 -14.27 -9.46 14.57
C LYS A 222 -13.21 -8.90 15.51
N ILE A 223 -12.53 -7.83 15.11
CA ILE A 223 -11.35 -7.27 15.82
C ILE A 223 -11.70 -6.01 16.61
N ILE A 224 -12.88 -5.41 16.38
CA ILE A 224 -13.33 -4.21 17.07
C ILE A 224 -13.28 -4.31 18.60
N PRO A 225 -13.67 -5.43 19.25
CA PRO A 225 -13.55 -5.54 20.70
C PRO A 225 -12.11 -5.36 21.21
N ASP A 226 -11.12 -5.91 20.49
CA ASP A 226 -9.71 -5.76 20.85
C ASP A 226 -9.20 -4.35 20.55
N TYR A 227 -9.63 -3.74 19.44
CA TYR A 227 -9.29 -2.36 19.11
C TYR A 227 -9.82 -1.35 20.13
N LEU A 228 -11.01 -1.57 20.70
CA LEU A 228 -11.54 -0.67 21.72
C LEU A 228 -10.73 -0.69 23.02
N LYS A 229 -9.97 -1.75 23.30
CA LYS A 229 -9.07 -1.81 24.47
C LYS A 229 -7.98 -0.74 24.44
N CYS A 230 -7.69 -0.16 23.27
CA CYS A 230 -6.80 1.00 23.15
C CYS A 230 -7.38 2.27 23.79
N TYR A 231 -8.69 2.33 24.04
CA TYR A 231 -9.39 3.53 24.50
C TYR A 231 -10.23 3.31 25.77
N MET A 232 -10.57 2.06 26.10
CA MET A 232 -11.39 1.71 27.25
C MET A 232 -11.01 0.33 27.81
N ASP A 233 -11.06 0.16 29.13
CA ASP A 233 -10.65 -1.09 29.78
C ASP A 233 -11.60 -2.27 29.49
N GLU A 234 -12.90 -2.00 29.29
CA GLU A 234 -13.91 -3.02 29.01
C GLU A 234 -14.70 -2.71 27.74
N SER A 235 -14.84 -3.70 26.86
CA SER A 235 -15.72 -3.63 25.70
C SER A 235 -17.18 -3.75 26.12
N SER A 236 -18.05 -2.81 25.73
CA SER A 236 -19.48 -2.89 26.03
C SER A 236 -20.18 -4.12 25.43
N ASP A 237 -21.27 -4.57 26.05
CA ASP A 237 -22.12 -5.66 25.54
C ASP A 237 -22.59 -5.41 24.09
N LEU A 238 -22.86 -4.15 23.75
CA LEU A 238 -23.25 -3.76 22.40
C LEU A 238 -22.13 -4.05 21.39
N VAL A 239 -20.89 -3.73 21.73
CA VAL A 239 -19.73 -4.00 20.85
C VAL A 239 -19.53 -5.50 20.67
N ASN A 240 -19.70 -6.27 21.74
CA ASN A 240 -19.61 -7.73 21.68
C ASN A 240 -20.73 -8.35 20.83
N ALA A 241 -21.95 -7.82 20.93
CA ALA A 241 -23.05 -8.26 20.07
C ALA A 241 -22.79 -7.91 18.59
N LEU A 242 -22.24 -6.71 18.31
CA LEU A 242 -21.90 -6.32 16.95
C LEU A 242 -20.77 -7.18 16.36
N SER A 243 -19.74 -7.53 17.14
CA SER A 243 -18.63 -8.37 16.68
C SER A 243 -19.04 -9.80 16.34
N GLN A 244 -20.08 -10.31 17.01
CA GLN A 244 -20.62 -11.65 16.77
C GLN A 244 -21.60 -11.71 15.58
N THR A 245 -22.28 -10.59 15.28
CA THR A 245 -23.35 -10.54 14.27
C THR A 245 -22.89 -9.98 12.93
N MET A 246 -22.01 -8.98 12.95
CA MET A 246 -21.47 -8.34 11.75
C MET A 246 -20.10 -8.90 11.40
N ALA A 247 -19.82 -9.03 10.10
CA ALA A 247 -18.49 -9.42 9.62
C ALA A 247 -17.71 -8.22 9.11
N TYR A 248 -18.24 -7.58 8.06
CA TYR A 248 -17.67 -6.39 7.48
C TYR A 248 -18.75 -5.35 7.19
N THR A 249 -18.44 -4.09 7.45
CA THR A 249 -19.16 -2.93 6.91
C THR A 249 -18.23 -2.19 5.99
N SER A 250 -18.80 -1.60 4.95
CA SER A 250 -18.08 -0.85 3.95
C SER A 250 -18.75 0.51 3.76
N LEU A 251 -17.95 1.57 3.77
CA LEU A 251 -18.39 2.95 3.67
C LEU A 251 -17.78 3.57 2.41
N LYS A 252 -18.61 4.31 1.67
CA LYS A 252 -18.17 5.15 0.56
C LYS A 252 -17.88 6.54 1.11
N CYS A 253 -16.70 7.06 0.83
CA CYS A 253 -16.31 8.40 1.23
C CYS A 253 -16.03 9.22 -0.04
N ASP A 254 -17.07 9.93 -0.51
CA ASP A 254 -17.02 10.87 -1.64
C ASP A 254 -16.96 12.33 -1.15
#